data_AF-A0A212ELK0-F1
#
_entry.id   AF-A0A212ELK0-F1
#
_cell.length_a   1.000
_cell.length_b   1.000
_cell.length_c   1.000
_cell.angle_alpha   90.00
_cell.angle_beta   90.00
_cell.angle_gamma   90.00
#
_symmetry.space_group_name_H-M   'P 1'
#
loop_
_entity.id
_entity.type
_entity.pdbx_description
1 polymer ?
#
loop_
_entity_poly.entity_id
_entity_poly.type
_entity_poly.pdbx_seq_one_letter_code
_entity_poly.pdbx_strand_id
1 'polypeptide(L)'
;MAFHNKTLKIIASKLGLGEEDKVLNKAAEFERLLQTKLTANILSDTSKTVICLDLAAEIFDVDLDRKSAIKYSGLKGPSYNNNRKTVENLLDLKNDKLTVQFLCLSLQCTGLQSLAEKILQEYQKEAKTEIDLNLPQYVCMAVHQASRINKVKLAKSKLVEKSRLRLSQWSKLDTEWTKFVDEKFDAVKRKVRTSKNIQNNEQIENMEVDQRPEEKSSEPKIEEYEDWKKRMLEAAYRELRELEKIEKDAVDNKDNLFLSPRRSPRKTPQKFSPYKSPRTCVPTGGIRLLFPKDL
;
A
#
# COMPACT_ATOMS: atom_id res chain seq x y z
N MET A 1 31.06 -27.19 -2.68
CA MET A 1 30.74 -26.77 -1.30
C MET A 1 30.31 -25.32 -1.35
N ALA A 2 29.08 -25.00 -0.95
CA ALA A 2 28.62 -23.61 -0.92
C ALA A 2 29.44 -22.82 0.11
N PHE A 3 29.94 -21.64 -0.25
CA PHE A 3 30.54 -20.72 0.72
C PHE A 3 29.42 -20.17 1.60
N HIS A 4 29.16 -20.80 2.75
CA HIS A 4 28.19 -20.28 3.70
C HIS A 4 28.68 -18.98 4.31
N ASN A 5 27.77 -18.04 4.57
CA ASN A 5 28.05 -16.85 5.35
C ASN A 5 28.69 -17.23 6.69
N LYS A 6 29.82 -16.61 7.04
CA LYS A 6 30.54 -16.89 8.30
C LYS A 6 29.61 -16.73 9.52
N THR A 7 28.75 -15.72 9.49
CA THR A 7 27.73 -15.45 10.52
C THR A 7 26.73 -16.59 10.67
N LEU A 8 26.27 -17.16 9.55
CA LEU A 8 25.32 -18.27 9.54
C LEU A 8 25.91 -19.49 10.26
N LYS A 9 27.16 -19.86 9.97
CA LYS A 9 27.84 -20.98 10.65
C LYS A 9 28.00 -20.75 12.15
N ILE A 10 28.38 -19.53 12.56
CA ILE A 10 28.56 -19.18 13.98
C ILE A 10 27.23 -19.25 14.74
N ILE A 11 26.14 -18.81 14.13
CA ILE A 11 24.81 -18.84 14.75
C ILE A 11 24.29 -20.27 14.80
N ALA A 12 24.47 -21.05 13.75
CA ALA A 12 24.05 -22.45 13.70
C ALA A 12 24.77 -23.31 14.76
N SER A 13 26.09 -23.13 14.94
CA SER A 13 26.82 -23.84 16.00
C SER A 13 26.31 -23.48 17.40
N LYS A 14 25.95 -22.21 17.63
CA LYS A 14 25.33 -21.76 18.89
C LYS A 14 23.91 -22.28 19.12
N LEU A 15 23.20 -22.65 18.06
CA LEU A 15 21.86 -23.22 18.09
C LEU A 15 21.85 -24.75 18.12
N GLY A 16 23.03 -25.40 18.04
CA GLY A 16 23.14 -26.86 17.97
C GLY A 16 22.89 -27.46 16.58
N LEU A 17 22.78 -26.63 15.55
CA LEU A 17 22.55 -27.03 14.15
C LEU A 17 23.84 -27.12 13.31
N GLY A 18 25.01 -27.08 13.97
CA GLY A 18 26.31 -27.01 13.29
C GLY A 18 26.66 -28.26 12.48
N GLU A 19 26.16 -29.42 12.88
CA GLU A 19 26.42 -30.72 12.23
C GLU A 19 25.47 -31.02 11.06
N GLU A 20 24.41 -30.22 10.92
CA GLU A 20 23.33 -30.45 9.95
C GLU A 20 23.56 -29.65 8.66
N ASP A 21 24.44 -30.17 7.79
CA ASP A 21 24.77 -29.52 6.51
C ASP A 21 23.54 -29.24 5.63
N LYS A 22 22.50 -30.08 5.69
CA LYS A 22 21.25 -29.89 4.93
C LYS A 22 20.50 -28.64 5.37
N VAL A 23 20.37 -28.45 6.69
CA VAL A 23 19.72 -27.27 7.30
C VAL A 23 20.53 -26.01 6.98
N LEU A 24 21.87 -26.08 7.07
CA LEU A 24 22.76 -24.95 6.74
C LEU A 24 22.64 -24.52 5.27
N ASN A 25 22.59 -25.46 4.34
CA ASN A 25 22.42 -25.17 2.92
C ASN A 25 21.05 -24.51 2.66
N LYS A 26 19.98 -25.06 3.24
CA LYS A 26 18.62 -24.53 3.07
C LYS A 26 18.45 -23.14 3.68
N ALA A 27 19.02 -22.91 4.87
CA ALA A 27 19.02 -21.59 5.50
C ALA A 27 19.75 -20.55 4.65
N ALA A 28 20.86 -20.91 4.00
CA ALA A 28 21.58 -20.02 3.09
C ALA A 28 20.77 -19.69 1.82
N GLU A 29 20.01 -20.66 1.29
CA GLU A 29 19.06 -20.40 0.20
C GLU A 29 17.98 -19.39 0.63
N PHE A 30 17.40 -19.58 1.81
CA PHE A 30 16.39 -18.65 2.35
C PHE A 30 16.94 -17.27 2.61
N GLU A 31 18.17 -17.14 3.10
CA GLU A 31 18.82 -15.85 3.28
C GLU A 31 18.96 -15.12 1.93
N ARG A 32 19.42 -15.83 0.89
CA ARG A 32 19.56 -15.27 -0.46
C ARG A 32 18.21 -14.87 -1.06
N LEU A 33 17.19 -15.71 -0.91
CA LEU A 33 15.83 -15.40 -1.36
C LEU A 33 15.25 -14.20 -0.62
N LEU A 34 15.43 -14.14 0.70
CA LEU A 34 14.96 -13.05 1.53
C LEU A 34 15.59 -11.72 1.11
N GLN A 35 16.88 -11.68 0.80
CA GLN A 35 17.55 -10.47 0.29
C GLN A 35 16.93 -9.95 -1.01
N THR A 36 16.43 -10.84 -1.88
CA THR A 36 15.78 -10.44 -3.14
C THR A 36 14.33 -10.00 -2.95
N LYS A 37 13.61 -10.57 -1.99
CA LYS A 37 12.18 -10.30 -1.74
C LYS A 37 11.96 -9.14 -0.76
N LEU A 38 12.87 -8.94 0.19
CA LEU A 38 12.79 -7.93 1.23
C LEU A 38 13.58 -6.68 0.82
N THR A 39 12.95 -5.77 0.08
CA THR A 39 13.57 -4.50 -0.36
C THR A 39 13.73 -3.47 0.76
N ALA A 40 12.98 -3.62 1.87
CA ALA A 40 13.08 -2.75 3.05
C ALA A 40 13.75 -3.48 4.21
N ASN A 41 14.85 -2.93 4.73
CA ASN A 41 15.68 -3.54 5.76
C ASN A 41 15.03 -3.45 7.17
N ILE A 42 13.87 -4.08 7.36
CA ILE A 42 13.09 -4.06 8.61
C ILE A 42 13.75 -4.92 9.71
N LEU A 43 14.56 -5.91 9.31
CA LEU A 43 15.18 -6.89 10.18
C LEU A 43 16.70 -6.72 10.23
N SER A 44 17.31 -6.96 11.40
CA SER A 44 18.77 -7.06 11.51
C SER A 44 19.28 -8.32 10.81
N ASP A 45 20.51 -8.30 10.29
CA ASP A 45 21.07 -9.45 9.58
C ASP A 45 21.21 -10.69 10.47
N THR A 46 21.44 -10.50 11.78
CA THR A 46 21.41 -11.59 12.77
C THR A 46 20.00 -12.15 12.97
N SER A 47 18.97 -11.31 12.98
CA SER A 47 17.58 -11.79 13.11
C SER A 47 17.13 -12.55 11.87
N LYS A 48 17.50 -12.10 10.65
CA LYS A 48 17.22 -12.79 9.40
C LYS A 48 17.84 -14.19 9.39
N THR A 49 19.14 -14.28 9.70
CA THR A 49 19.87 -15.56 9.70
C THR A 49 19.28 -16.55 10.71
N VAL A 50 18.93 -16.09 11.92
CA VAL A 50 18.27 -16.95 12.92
C VAL A 50 16.88 -17.42 12.47
N ILE A 51 16.08 -16.54 11.85
CA ILE A 51 14.75 -16.90 11.34
C ILE A 51 14.87 -17.88 10.17
N CYS A 52 15.81 -17.68 9.24
CA CYS A 52 16.05 -18.61 8.14
C CYS A 52 16.52 -19.98 8.63
N LEU A 53 17.31 -20.05 9.70
CA LEU A 53 17.71 -21.31 10.35
C LEU A 53 16.52 -22.01 11.01
N ASP A 54 15.67 -21.28 11.75
CA ASP A 54 14.46 -21.83 12.37
C ASP A 54 13.49 -22.40 11.32
N LEU A 55 13.25 -21.67 10.22
CA LEU A 55 12.42 -22.15 9.12
C LEU A 55 13.02 -23.36 8.37
N ALA A 56 14.35 -23.40 8.21
CA ALA A 56 15.02 -24.55 7.63
C ALA A 56 14.93 -25.78 8.53
N ALA A 57 15.07 -25.60 9.85
CA ALA A 57 14.90 -26.67 10.83
C ALA A 57 13.47 -27.22 10.83
N GLU A 58 12.45 -26.36 10.74
CA GLU A 58 11.03 -26.78 10.62
C GLU A 58 10.78 -27.64 9.37
N ILE A 59 11.45 -27.35 8.25
CA ILE A 59 11.29 -28.14 7.00
C ILE A 59 11.93 -29.52 7.09
N PHE A 60 13.02 -29.65 7.85
CA PHE A 60 13.71 -30.91 8.05
C PHE A 60 13.28 -31.64 9.33
N ASP A 61 12.27 -31.12 10.03
CA ASP A 61 11.76 -31.66 11.30
C ASP A 61 12.85 -31.81 12.37
N VAL A 62 13.78 -30.86 12.40
CA VAL A 62 14.86 -30.79 13.39
C VAL A 62 14.43 -29.91 14.55
N ASP A 63 14.44 -30.48 15.75
CA ASP A 63 14.07 -29.75 16.96
C ASP A 63 15.06 -28.62 17.26
N LEU A 64 14.53 -27.39 17.31
CA LEU A 64 15.29 -26.20 17.68
C LEU A 64 14.68 -25.54 18.91
N ASP A 65 15.52 -25.24 19.91
CA ASP A 65 15.06 -24.48 21.08
C ASP A 65 14.69 -23.05 20.71
N ARG A 66 13.38 -22.81 20.67
CA ARG A 66 12.79 -21.51 20.34
C ARG A 66 13.23 -20.40 21.29
N LYS A 67 13.54 -20.70 22.56
CA LYS A 67 14.02 -19.69 23.52
C LYS A 67 15.41 -19.20 23.12
N SER A 68 16.29 -20.12 22.76
CA SER A 68 17.62 -19.81 22.23
C SER A 68 17.53 -19.04 20.91
N ALA A 69 16.62 -19.42 20.00
CA ALA A 69 16.36 -18.69 18.76
C ALA A 69 15.98 -17.22 19.02
N ILE A 70 15.02 -16.97 19.91
CA ILE A 70 14.59 -15.62 20.28
C ILE A 70 15.77 -14.84 20.86
N LYS A 71 16.56 -15.45 21.75
CA LYS A 71 17.74 -14.82 22.36
C LYS A 71 18.79 -14.39 21.33
N TYR A 72 19.14 -15.26 20.38
CA TYR A 72 20.15 -14.95 19.37
C TYR A 72 19.65 -14.00 18.28
N SER A 73 18.34 -13.98 18.01
CA SER A 73 17.74 -13.02 17.06
C SER A 73 17.79 -11.56 17.55
N GLY A 74 17.90 -11.34 18.86
CA GLY A 74 17.81 -10.02 19.47
C GLY A 74 16.39 -9.42 19.47
N LEU A 75 15.37 -10.21 19.12
CA LEU A 75 13.98 -9.77 19.10
C LEU A 75 13.24 -10.16 20.37
N LYS A 76 12.20 -9.40 20.72
CA LYS A 76 11.23 -9.81 21.75
C LYS A 76 10.41 -10.99 21.23
N GLY A 77 10.02 -11.94 22.08
CA GLY A 77 9.28 -13.15 21.69
C GLY A 77 8.08 -12.92 20.74
N PRO A 78 7.16 -11.97 21.04
CA PRO A 78 6.04 -11.67 20.12
C PRO A 78 6.50 -11.10 18.78
N SER A 79 7.52 -10.24 18.78
CA SER A 79 8.11 -9.67 17.56
C SER A 79 8.80 -10.75 16.74
N TYR A 80 9.54 -11.66 17.36
CA TYR A 80 10.16 -12.80 16.70
C TYR A 80 9.11 -13.65 15.98
N ASN A 81 8.02 -14.00 16.66
CA ASN A 81 6.95 -14.81 16.07
C ASN A 81 6.25 -14.12 14.91
N ASN A 82 6.05 -12.80 15.00
CA ASN A 82 5.47 -12.03 13.90
C ASN A 82 6.41 -12.00 12.69
N ASN A 83 7.68 -11.65 12.92
CA ASN A 83 8.68 -11.57 11.86
C ASN A 83 8.96 -12.93 11.21
N ARG A 84 9.02 -14.00 12.00
CA ARG A 84 9.12 -15.38 11.50
C ARG A 84 7.97 -15.70 10.56
N LYS A 85 6.72 -15.42 10.97
CA LYS A 85 5.53 -15.62 10.12
C LYS A 85 5.56 -14.74 8.86
N THR A 86 6.05 -13.51 8.96
CA THR A 86 6.20 -12.63 7.80
C THR A 86 7.20 -13.19 6.80
N VAL A 87 8.37 -13.64 7.25
CA VAL A 87 9.40 -14.26 6.40
C VAL A 87 8.90 -15.56 5.80
N GLU A 88 8.21 -16.38 6.59
CA GLU A 88 7.60 -17.62 6.16
C GLU A 88 6.55 -17.42 5.05
N ASN A 89 5.67 -16.42 5.20
CA ASN A 89 4.71 -16.04 4.17
C ASN A 89 5.39 -15.43 2.94
N LEU A 90 6.45 -14.64 3.12
CA LEU A 90 7.17 -13.99 2.03
C LEU A 90 7.94 -14.99 1.15
N LEU A 91 8.41 -16.07 1.76
CA LEU A 91 9.09 -17.18 1.10
C LEU A 91 8.10 -18.27 0.65
N ASP A 92 6.79 -18.07 0.84
CA ASP A 92 5.72 -19.02 0.50
C ASP A 92 5.97 -20.44 1.04
N LEU A 93 6.60 -20.55 2.22
CA LEU A 93 6.98 -21.84 2.81
C LEU A 93 5.79 -22.56 3.44
N LYS A 94 4.81 -21.79 3.96
CA LYS A 94 3.55 -22.35 4.44
C LYS A 94 2.54 -22.44 3.31
N ASN A 95 2.16 -23.67 3.00
CA ASN A 95 0.94 -23.99 2.25
C ASN A 95 -0.33 -23.75 3.08
N ASP A 96 -0.37 -22.69 3.90
CA ASP A 96 -1.61 -22.20 4.55
C ASP A 96 -2.49 -21.51 3.49
N LYS A 97 -2.72 -22.21 2.39
CA LYS A 97 -3.67 -21.85 1.35
C LYS A 97 -5.03 -21.99 1.99
N LEU A 98 -5.77 -20.88 2.01
CA LEU A 98 -7.13 -20.89 2.52
C LEU A 98 -7.99 -21.73 1.56
N THR A 99 -8.18 -23.01 1.84
CA THR A 99 -9.04 -23.87 1.02
C THR A 99 -10.51 -23.58 1.32
N VAL A 100 -11.38 -23.72 0.31
CA VAL A 100 -12.85 -23.59 0.46
C VAL A 100 -13.35 -24.47 1.61
N GLN A 101 -12.89 -25.72 1.67
CA GLN A 101 -13.22 -26.66 2.75
C GLN A 101 -12.86 -26.12 4.14
N PHE A 102 -11.62 -25.63 4.32
CA PHE A 102 -11.16 -25.08 5.59
C PHE A 102 -11.98 -23.86 6.01
N LEU A 103 -12.30 -22.98 5.06
CA LEU A 103 -13.14 -21.80 5.31
C LEU A 103 -14.57 -22.19 5.69
N CYS A 104 -15.18 -23.13 4.97
CA CYS A 104 -16.51 -23.66 5.27
C CYS A 104 -16.57 -24.31 6.66
N LEU A 105 -15.54 -25.07 7.04
CA LEU A 105 -15.43 -25.65 8.38
C LEU A 105 -15.29 -24.56 9.46
N SER A 106 -14.44 -23.55 9.24
CA SER A 106 -14.26 -22.42 10.16
C SER A 106 -15.53 -21.60 10.37
N LEU A 107 -16.43 -21.57 9.38
CA LEU A 107 -17.70 -20.84 9.41
C LEU A 107 -18.90 -21.74 9.69
N GLN A 108 -18.69 -23.04 9.96
CA GLN A 108 -19.74 -24.03 10.19
C GLN A 108 -20.78 -24.09 9.05
N CYS A 109 -20.31 -23.96 7.81
CA CYS A 109 -21.12 -23.88 6.58
C CYS A 109 -20.68 -24.91 5.54
N THR A 110 -20.71 -26.19 5.91
CA THR A 110 -20.28 -27.32 5.05
C THR A 110 -21.16 -27.50 3.81
N GLY A 111 -22.46 -27.16 3.89
CA GLY A 111 -23.38 -27.27 2.75
C GLY A 111 -23.11 -26.31 1.59
N LEU A 112 -22.21 -25.32 1.75
CA LEU A 112 -21.88 -24.34 0.71
C LEU A 112 -20.65 -24.76 -0.10
N GLN A 113 -19.88 -25.75 0.36
CA GLN A 113 -18.58 -26.09 -0.20
C GLN A 113 -18.66 -26.41 -1.70
N SER A 114 -19.59 -27.29 -2.09
CA SER A 114 -19.73 -27.73 -3.48
C SER A 114 -20.18 -26.62 -4.43
N LEU A 115 -20.97 -25.65 -3.96
CA LEU A 115 -21.34 -24.49 -4.77
C LEU A 115 -20.20 -23.48 -4.87
N ALA A 116 -19.49 -23.23 -3.78
CA ALA A 116 -18.35 -22.32 -3.77
C ALA A 116 -17.23 -22.82 -4.69
N GLU A 117 -16.93 -24.12 -4.69
CA GLU A 117 -15.97 -24.74 -5.62
C GLU A 117 -16.41 -24.60 -7.08
N LYS A 118 -17.70 -24.80 -7.39
CA LYS A 118 -18.24 -24.60 -8.75
C LYS A 118 -18.13 -23.15 -9.21
N ILE A 119 -18.43 -22.19 -8.34
CA ILE A 119 -18.31 -20.75 -8.67
C ILE A 119 -16.84 -20.40 -8.95
N LEU A 120 -15.89 -20.91 -8.15
CA LEU A 120 -14.45 -20.69 -8.39
C LEU A 120 -13.98 -21.28 -9.72
N GLN A 121 -14.39 -22.51 -10.05
CA GLN A 121 -14.03 -23.15 -11.30
C GLN A 121 -14.60 -22.40 -12.52
N GLU A 122 -15.83 -21.90 -12.43
CA GLU A 122 -16.43 -21.15 -13.52
C GLU A 122 -15.78 -19.77 -13.67
N TYR A 123 -15.45 -19.12 -12.54
CA TYR A 123 -14.71 -17.86 -12.54
C TYR A 123 -13.31 -18.04 -13.17
N GLN A 124 -12.64 -19.17 -12.91
CA GLN A 124 -11.35 -19.50 -13.52
C GLN A 124 -11.43 -19.58 -15.05
N LYS A 125 -12.50 -20.15 -15.59
CA LYS A 125 -12.68 -20.29 -17.05
C LYS A 125 -12.97 -18.96 -17.73
N GLU A 126 -13.69 -18.07 -17.04
CA GLU A 126 -14.10 -16.78 -17.59
C GLU A 126 -13.03 -15.69 -17.45
N ALA A 127 -12.11 -15.87 -16.50
CA ALA A 127 -10.97 -14.99 -16.30
C ALA A 127 -10.10 -14.94 -17.56
N LYS A 128 -10.11 -13.79 -18.24
CA LYS A 128 -9.25 -13.49 -19.41
C LYS A 128 -7.78 -13.29 -19.04
N THR A 129 -7.51 -13.07 -17.76
CA THR A 129 -6.17 -12.89 -17.19
C THR A 129 -5.82 -14.07 -16.30
N GLU A 130 -4.54 -14.40 -16.20
CA GLU A 130 -4.04 -15.39 -15.24
C GLU A 130 -4.25 -14.84 -13.81
N ILE A 131 -5.41 -15.14 -13.23
CA ILE A 131 -5.74 -14.77 -11.86
C ILE A 131 -5.21 -15.87 -10.93
N ASP A 132 -4.42 -15.46 -9.93
CA ASP A 132 -3.99 -16.38 -8.88
C ASP A 132 -5.13 -16.67 -7.89
N LEU A 133 -5.82 -17.80 -8.12
CA LEU A 133 -6.89 -18.30 -7.26
C LEU A 133 -6.40 -18.82 -5.90
N ASN A 134 -5.08 -18.94 -5.70
CA ASN A 134 -4.53 -19.29 -4.39
C ASN A 134 -4.69 -18.15 -3.37
N LEU A 135 -5.00 -16.93 -3.83
CA LEU A 135 -5.23 -15.81 -2.93
C LEU A 135 -6.50 -16.01 -2.09
N PRO A 136 -6.43 -15.84 -0.74
CA PRO A 136 -7.57 -16.02 0.17
C PRO A 136 -8.82 -15.20 -0.18
N GLN A 137 -8.64 -14.09 -0.90
CA GLN A 137 -9.73 -13.22 -1.31
C GLN A 137 -10.76 -13.90 -2.21
N TYR A 138 -10.30 -14.69 -3.18
CA TYR A 138 -11.20 -15.34 -4.16
C TYR A 138 -11.97 -16.47 -3.49
N VAL A 139 -11.31 -17.23 -2.61
CA VAL A 139 -11.95 -18.29 -1.81
C VAL A 139 -13.02 -17.70 -0.88
N CYS A 140 -12.71 -16.60 -0.19
CA CYS A 140 -13.68 -15.92 0.66
C CYS A 140 -14.87 -15.37 -0.14
N MET A 141 -14.63 -14.82 -1.33
CA MET A 141 -15.69 -14.25 -2.17
C MET A 141 -16.61 -15.34 -2.74
N ALA A 142 -16.05 -16.47 -3.17
CA ALA A 142 -16.84 -17.60 -3.64
C ALA A 142 -17.78 -18.16 -2.57
N VAL A 143 -17.29 -18.31 -1.34
CA VAL A 143 -18.13 -18.72 -0.20
C VAL A 143 -19.17 -17.64 0.13
N HIS A 144 -18.82 -16.35 0.01
CA HIS A 144 -19.78 -15.26 0.20
C HIS A 144 -20.94 -15.35 -0.80
N GLN A 145 -20.64 -15.50 -2.10
CA GLN A 145 -21.67 -15.59 -3.13
C GLN A 145 -22.48 -16.89 -3.01
N ALA A 146 -21.84 -18.03 -2.71
CA ALA A 146 -22.56 -19.27 -2.43
C ALA A 146 -23.56 -19.11 -1.27
N SER A 147 -23.20 -18.36 -0.24
CA SER A 147 -24.10 -18.07 0.89
C SER A 147 -25.29 -17.20 0.50
N ARG A 148 -25.08 -16.24 -0.41
CA ARG A 148 -26.15 -15.39 -0.98
C ARG A 148 -27.15 -16.22 -1.78
N ILE A 149 -26.67 -17.13 -2.64
CA ILE A 149 -27.52 -18.01 -3.47
C ILE A 149 -28.35 -18.98 -2.61
N ASN A 150 -27.74 -19.57 -1.59
CA ASN A 150 -28.39 -20.52 -0.67
C ASN A 150 -29.13 -19.84 0.49
N LYS A 151 -29.11 -18.50 0.57
CA LYS A 151 -29.72 -17.70 1.64
C LYS A 151 -29.25 -18.08 3.05
N VAL A 152 -28.00 -18.53 3.18
CA VAL A 152 -27.37 -18.84 4.47
C VAL A 152 -26.76 -17.56 5.03
N LYS A 153 -27.11 -17.22 6.28
CA LYS A 153 -26.65 -15.98 6.92
C LYS A 153 -25.20 -16.13 7.39
N LEU A 154 -24.27 -15.59 6.62
CA LEU A 154 -22.85 -15.48 7.00
C LEU A 154 -22.52 -14.08 7.52
N ALA A 155 -21.72 -14.01 8.58
CA ALA A 155 -21.19 -12.74 9.07
C ALA A 155 -20.11 -12.22 8.11
N LYS A 156 -20.42 -11.15 7.36
CA LYS A 156 -19.51 -10.54 6.38
C LYS A 156 -18.17 -10.13 7.00
N SER A 157 -18.16 -9.64 8.25
CA SER A 157 -16.93 -9.23 8.96
C SER A 157 -15.89 -10.36 9.04
N LYS A 158 -16.33 -11.57 9.38
CA LYS A 158 -15.45 -12.75 9.49
C LYS A 158 -14.80 -13.13 8.15
N LEU A 159 -15.52 -12.95 7.04
CA LEU A 159 -15.00 -13.21 5.68
C LEU A 159 -13.99 -12.13 5.24
N VAL A 160 -14.26 -10.86 5.56
CA VAL A 160 -13.35 -9.74 5.24
C VAL A 160 -12.03 -9.89 6.00
N GLU A 161 -12.07 -10.28 7.29
CA GLU A 161 -10.87 -10.53 8.08
C GLU A 161 -10.00 -11.67 7.50
N LYS A 162 -10.63 -12.73 6.98
CA LYS A 162 -9.92 -13.89 6.41
C LYS A 162 -9.41 -13.65 4.98
N SER A 163 -10.05 -12.76 4.22
CA SER A 163 -9.63 -12.41 2.85
C SER A 163 -8.40 -11.49 2.79
N ARG A 164 -7.97 -10.93 3.94
CA ARG A 164 -6.85 -9.98 4.05
C ARG A 164 -7.06 -8.69 3.21
N LEU A 165 -8.32 -8.36 2.91
CA LEU A 165 -8.69 -7.18 2.16
C LEU A 165 -9.21 -6.05 3.05
N ARG A 166 -9.04 -4.82 2.60
CA ARG A 166 -9.78 -3.69 3.18
C ARG A 166 -11.24 -3.76 2.74
N LEU A 167 -12.14 -3.23 3.58
CA LEU A 167 -13.58 -3.25 3.29
C LEU A 167 -13.93 -2.59 1.95
N SER A 168 -13.24 -1.52 1.57
CA SER A 168 -13.43 -0.85 0.28
C SER A 168 -13.04 -1.71 -0.93
N GLN A 169 -11.98 -2.51 -0.81
CA GLN A 169 -11.56 -3.45 -1.84
C GLN A 169 -12.53 -4.62 -1.93
N TRP A 170 -12.99 -5.12 -0.78
CA TRP A 170 -14.01 -6.15 -0.70
C TRP A 170 -15.28 -5.74 -1.42
N SER A 171 -15.80 -4.54 -1.19
CA SER A 171 -17.01 -4.05 -1.85
C SER A 171 -16.89 -4.00 -3.37
N LYS A 172 -15.73 -3.61 -3.92
CA LYS A 172 -15.51 -3.62 -5.37
C LYS A 172 -15.56 -5.04 -5.94
N LEU A 173 -14.80 -5.97 -5.33
CA LEU A 173 -14.83 -7.37 -5.73
C LEU A 173 -16.24 -7.99 -5.58
N ASP A 174 -16.98 -7.64 -4.53
CA ASP A 174 -18.34 -8.10 -4.31
C ASP A 174 -19.28 -7.66 -5.45
N THR A 175 -19.15 -6.41 -5.91
CA THR A 175 -19.94 -5.94 -7.06
C THR A 175 -19.60 -6.64 -8.37
N GLU A 176 -18.33 -6.90 -8.64
CA GLU A 176 -17.87 -7.63 -9.83
C GLU A 176 -18.35 -9.08 -9.81
N TRP A 177 -18.16 -9.77 -8.69
CA TRP A 177 -18.60 -11.15 -8.49
C TRP A 177 -20.12 -11.29 -8.48
N THR A 178 -20.85 -10.29 -7.98
CA THR A 178 -22.31 -10.27 -8.02
C THR A 178 -22.81 -10.29 -9.47
N LYS A 179 -22.22 -9.49 -10.36
CA LYS A 179 -22.59 -9.49 -11.80
C LYS A 179 -22.33 -10.87 -12.44
N PHE A 180 -21.13 -11.41 -12.25
CA PHE A 180 -20.75 -12.73 -12.76
C PHE A 180 -21.68 -13.84 -12.27
N VAL A 181 -21.97 -13.86 -10.96
CA VAL A 181 -22.85 -14.88 -10.36
C VAL A 181 -24.29 -14.72 -10.81
N ASP A 182 -24.79 -13.49 -10.94
CA ASP A 182 -26.17 -13.25 -11.34
C ASP A 182 -26.41 -13.68 -12.79
N GLU A 183 -25.42 -13.49 -13.68
CA GLU A 183 -25.43 -13.93 -15.08
C GLU A 183 -25.42 -15.45 -15.24
N LYS A 184 -24.62 -16.16 -14.43
CA LYS A 184 -24.41 -17.62 -14.60
C LYS A 184 -25.29 -18.50 -13.72
N PHE A 185 -25.57 -18.08 -12.49
CA PHE A 185 -26.21 -18.91 -11.46
C PHE A 185 -27.63 -18.46 -11.12
N ASP A 186 -27.95 -17.17 -11.13
CA ASP A 186 -29.35 -16.71 -10.93
C ASP A 186 -30.18 -16.71 -12.23
N ALA A 187 -29.54 -16.64 -13.40
CA ALA A 187 -30.21 -16.90 -14.68
C ALA A 187 -30.85 -18.31 -14.74
N VAL A 188 -30.28 -19.29 -14.01
CA VAL A 188 -30.80 -20.67 -13.95
C VAL A 188 -32.10 -20.74 -13.16
N LYS A 189 -32.30 -19.92 -12.13
CA LYS A 189 -33.59 -19.85 -11.40
C LYS A 189 -34.68 -19.13 -12.21
N ARG A 190 -34.33 -18.18 -13.08
CA ARG A 190 -35.30 -17.47 -13.94
C ARG A 190 -35.65 -18.23 -15.23
N LYS A 191 -34.75 -19.06 -15.77
CA LYS A 191 -35.01 -19.90 -16.96
C LYS A 191 -36.09 -20.96 -16.76
N VAL A 192 -36.39 -21.36 -15.53
CA VAL A 192 -37.48 -22.32 -15.24
C VAL A 192 -38.87 -21.64 -15.20
N ARG A 193 -38.96 -20.29 -15.14
CA ARG A 193 -40.25 -19.58 -15.03
C ARG A 193 -40.62 -18.67 -16.19
N THR A 194 -39.77 -18.52 -17.20
CA THR A 194 -40.07 -17.60 -18.32
C THR A 194 -39.77 -18.23 -19.66
N SER A 195 -40.51 -19.30 -19.96
CA SER A 195 -40.85 -19.64 -21.34
C SER A 195 -42.06 -18.80 -21.72
N LYS A 196 -41.81 -17.63 -22.31
CA LYS A 196 -42.61 -17.00 -23.37
C LYS A 196 -42.01 -15.63 -23.71
N ASN A 197 -41.44 -15.61 -24.91
CA ASN A 197 -41.58 -14.55 -25.89
C ASN A 197 -40.95 -13.19 -25.55
N ILE A 198 -39.66 -13.02 -25.88
CA ILE A 198 -39.15 -11.74 -26.38
C ILE A 198 -38.20 -12.04 -27.53
N GLN A 199 -38.53 -11.44 -28.66
CA GLN A 199 -37.88 -11.56 -29.96
C GLN A 199 -36.43 -11.11 -29.91
N ASN A 200 -35.62 -11.78 -30.73
CA ASN A 200 -34.33 -11.31 -31.20
C ASN A 200 -34.45 -9.86 -31.67
N ASN A 201 -33.66 -8.98 -31.06
CA ASN A 201 -33.18 -7.80 -31.76
C ASN A 201 -31.67 -7.79 -31.64
N GLU A 202 -31.03 -8.06 -32.78
CA GLU A 202 -29.62 -7.84 -33.01
C GLU A 202 -29.37 -6.33 -32.92
N GLN A 203 -28.85 -5.87 -31.78
CA GLN A 203 -28.16 -4.59 -31.71
C GLN A 203 -26.70 -4.89 -31.42
N ILE A 204 -25.95 -5.00 -32.51
CA ILE A 204 -24.52 -4.73 -32.55
C ILE A 204 -24.38 -3.24 -32.18
N GLU A 205 -24.28 -2.95 -30.90
CA GLU A 205 -23.74 -1.67 -30.44
C GLU A 205 -22.25 -1.70 -30.72
N ASN A 206 -21.86 -0.93 -31.74
CA ASN A 206 -20.50 -0.52 -31.95
C ASN A 206 -19.94 0.01 -30.63
N MET A 207 -18.79 -0.53 -30.23
CA MET A 207 -17.89 0.07 -29.25
C MET A 207 -17.68 1.55 -29.59
N GLU A 208 -18.44 2.42 -28.95
CA GLU A 208 -17.99 3.78 -28.73
C GLU A 208 -16.91 3.69 -27.67
N VAL A 209 -15.70 4.12 -28.05
CA VAL A 209 -14.54 4.17 -27.18
C VAL A 209 -14.82 5.21 -26.11
N ASP A 210 -15.38 4.74 -24.98
CA ASP A 210 -15.52 5.57 -23.80
C ASP A 210 -14.12 5.96 -23.32
N GLN A 211 -13.94 7.26 -23.22
CA GLN A 211 -12.67 7.90 -22.94
C GLN A 211 -12.16 7.41 -21.59
N ARG A 212 -10.87 7.05 -21.59
CA ARG A 212 -10.08 6.84 -20.38
C ARG A 212 -10.39 7.95 -19.37
N PRO A 213 -10.67 7.64 -18.08
CA PRO A 213 -10.64 8.66 -17.05
C PRO A 213 -9.19 9.11 -16.95
N GLU A 214 -8.87 10.25 -17.58
CA GLU A 214 -7.58 10.89 -17.38
C GLU A 214 -7.47 11.26 -15.91
N GLU A 215 -6.48 10.63 -15.27
CA GLU A 215 -5.92 11.10 -14.03
C GLU A 215 -5.69 12.60 -14.16
N LYS A 216 -6.27 13.38 -13.25
CA LYS A 216 -5.93 14.80 -13.10
C LYS A 216 -4.49 14.89 -12.57
N SER A 217 -3.51 14.60 -13.42
CA SER A 217 -2.20 15.23 -13.32
C SER A 217 -2.42 16.69 -13.72
N SER A 218 -2.17 17.59 -12.78
CA SER A 218 -2.12 19.02 -13.06
C SER A 218 -0.87 19.30 -13.91
N GLU A 219 -0.93 18.99 -15.20
CA GLU A 219 0.02 19.51 -16.16
C GLU A 219 -0.32 21.00 -16.38
N PRO A 220 0.63 21.93 -16.20
CA PRO A 220 0.38 23.31 -16.55
C PRO A 220 0.08 23.33 -18.05
N LYS A 221 -1.11 23.83 -18.41
CA LYS A 221 -1.45 24.11 -19.80
C LYS A 221 -0.34 24.96 -20.39
N ILE A 222 0.50 24.35 -21.23
CA ILE A 222 1.58 25.02 -21.91
C ILE A 222 0.91 26.05 -22.83
N GLU A 223 1.12 27.35 -22.56
CA GLU A 223 0.66 28.40 -23.46
C GLU A 223 1.24 28.15 -24.86
N GLU A 224 0.40 28.28 -25.90
CA GLU A 224 0.81 28.06 -27.28
C GLU A 224 1.97 29.03 -27.61
N TYR A 225 3.06 28.50 -28.18
CA TYR A 225 4.33 29.23 -28.33
C TYR A 225 4.17 30.56 -29.06
N GLU A 226 3.28 30.61 -30.06
CA GLU A 226 3.01 31.81 -30.84
C GLU A 226 2.38 32.94 -30.00
N ASP A 227 1.52 32.60 -29.05
CA ASP A 227 0.88 33.58 -28.18
C ASP A 227 1.84 34.11 -27.12
N TRP A 228 2.66 33.21 -26.54
CA TRP A 228 3.75 33.63 -25.66
C TRP A 228 4.75 34.54 -26.38
N LYS A 229 5.16 34.16 -27.61
CA LYS A 229 6.12 34.92 -28.42
C LYS A 229 5.58 36.30 -28.78
N LYS A 230 4.32 36.42 -29.21
CA LYS A 230 3.69 37.72 -29.47
C LYS A 230 3.65 38.58 -28.22
N ARG A 231 3.24 38.03 -27.07
CA ARG A 231 3.19 38.75 -25.79
C ARG A 231 4.56 39.27 -25.37
N MET A 232 5.61 38.45 -25.50
CA MET A 232 6.97 38.86 -25.13
C MET A 232 7.54 39.92 -26.07
N LEU A 233 7.35 39.78 -27.38
CA LEU A 233 7.82 40.77 -28.35
C LEU A 233 7.09 42.11 -28.18
N GLU A 234 5.77 42.09 -27.97
CA GLU A 234 4.99 43.30 -27.78
C GLU A 234 5.38 44.03 -26.47
N ALA A 235 5.64 43.29 -25.40
CA ALA A 235 6.16 43.86 -24.15
C ALA A 235 7.51 44.55 -24.37
N ALA A 236 8.45 43.88 -25.06
CA ALA A 236 9.77 44.45 -25.35
C ALA A 236 9.70 45.71 -26.22
N TYR A 237 8.87 45.72 -27.27
CA TYR A 237 8.68 46.92 -28.10
C TYR A 237 8.00 48.07 -27.36
N ARG A 238 7.12 47.76 -26.41
CA ARG A 238 6.47 48.78 -25.57
C ARG A 238 7.49 49.43 -24.64
N GLU A 239 8.33 48.64 -23.98
CA GLU A 239 9.38 49.15 -23.10
C GLU A 239 10.40 50.02 -23.86
N LEU A 240 10.82 49.61 -25.07
CA LEU A 240 11.68 50.43 -25.92
C LEU A 240 11.05 51.79 -26.25
N ARG A 241 9.76 51.80 -26.58
CA ARG A 241 9.05 53.05 -26.89
C ARG A 241 8.91 53.95 -25.67
N GLU A 242 8.77 53.38 -24.48
CA GLU A 242 8.74 54.13 -23.23
C GLU A 242 10.11 54.71 -22.90
N LEU A 243 11.19 53.96 -23.10
CA LEU A 243 12.56 54.46 -22.93
C LEU A 243 12.89 55.58 -23.92
N GLU A 244 12.50 55.46 -25.19
CA GLU A 244 12.67 56.55 -26.17
C GLU A 244 11.91 57.82 -25.78
N LYS A 245 10.72 57.68 -25.19
CA LYS A 245 9.97 58.82 -24.66
C LYS A 245 10.67 59.43 -23.47
N ILE A 246 11.12 58.61 -22.51
CA ILE A 246 11.88 59.09 -21.35
C ILE A 246 13.17 59.78 -21.80
N GLU A 247 13.86 59.26 -22.81
CA GLU A 247 15.06 59.87 -23.35
C GLU A 247 14.75 61.23 -24.00
N LYS A 248 13.68 61.34 -24.77
CA LYS A 248 13.21 62.62 -25.33
C LYS A 248 12.82 63.61 -24.23
N ASP A 249 12.05 63.17 -23.25
CA ASP A 249 11.64 64.00 -22.10
C ASP A 249 12.86 64.42 -21.26
N ALA A 250 13.90 63.58 -21.16
CA ALA A 250 15.15 63.90 -20.47
C ALA A 250 16.04 64.89 -21.25
N VAL A 251 15.97 64.89 -22.58
CA VAL A 251 16.61 65.91 -23.42
C VAL A 251 15.88 67.25 -23.27
N ASP A 252 14.54 67.25 -23.29
CA ASP A 252 13.73 68.47 -23.13
C ASP A 252 13.81 69.07 -21.71
N ASN A 253 14.09 68.26 -20.68
CA ASN A 253 14.19 68.70 -19.29
C ASN A 253 15.64 69.04 -18.85
N LYS A 254 16.65 68.79 -19.70
CA LYS A 254 18.03 69.23 -19.47
C LYS A 254 18.20 70.74 -19.65
N ASP A 255 17.28 71.38 -20.38
CA ASP A 255 17.21 72.82 -20.57
C ASP A 255 16.55 73.57 -19.40
N ASN A 256 15.95 72.87 -18.42
CA ASN A 256 15.14 73.48 -17.34
C ASN A 256 15.64 73.22 -15.90
N LEU A 257 16.91 72.84 -15.70
CA LEU A 257 17.46 72.46 -14.38
C LEU A 257 18.63 73.33 -13.86
N PHE A 258 18.66 74.62 -14.25
CA PHE A 258 19.25 75.65 -13.40
C PHE A 258 18.18 76.14 -12.41
N LEU A 259 18.49 76.13 -11.11
CA LEU A 259 17.71 76.62 -9.94
C LEU A 259 16.98 75.53 -9.12
N SER A 260 17.72 74.88 -8.22
CA SER A 260 17.54 75.03 -6.74
C SER A 260 18.07 73.81 -5.95
N PRO A 261 18.92 74.01 -4.92
CA PRO A 261 19.48 72.90 -4.12
C PRO A 261 18.49 72.22 -3.16
N ARG A 262 18.49 70.89 -3.21
CA ARG A 262 17.70 69.94 -2.40
C ARG A 262 17.96 70.06 -0.89
N ARG A 263 16.90 70.10 -0.08
CA ARG A 263 16.93 69.77 1.36
C ARG A 263 16.34 68.37 1.57
N SER A 264 17.11 67.45 2.14
CA SER A 264 16.63 66.10 2.49
C SER A 264 16.03 66.07 3.92
N PRO A 265 14.91 65.36 4.15
CA PRO A 265 14.33 65.21 5.49
C PRO A 265 15.12 64.24 6.38
N ARG A 266 15.37 64.65 7.62
CA ARG A 266 16.09 63.92 8.68
C ARG A 266 15.24 62.76 9.22
N LYS A 267 15.77 61.53 9.25
CA LYS A 267 15.15 60.35 9.89
C LYS A 267 15.23 60.44 11.42
N THR A 268 14.11 60.22 12.11
CA THR A 268 14.02 60.04 13.58
C THR A 268 14.14 58.56 13.97
N PRO A 269 14.65 58.23 15.18
CA PRO A 269 14.92 56.84 15.57
C PRO A 269 13.69 56.07 16.07
N GLN A 270 13.69 54.77 15.79
CA GLN A 270 12.64 53.77 16.01
C GLN A 270 12.69 53.24 17.46
N LYS A 271 11.57 53.26 18.19
CA LYS A 271 11.46 52.71 19.56
C LYS A 271 11.14 51.21 19.54
N PHE A 272 11.93 50.42 20.26
CA PHE A 272 11.79 48.98 20.46
C PHE A 272 10.80 48.70 21.61
N SER A 273 9.83 47.80 21.45
CA SER A 273 9.01 47.26 22.54
C SER A 273 9.07 45.72 22.54
N PRO A 274 9.31 45.07 23.69
CA PRO A 274 9.47 43.62 23.75
C PRO A 274 8.13 42.88 23.86
N TYR A 275 8.15 41.64 23.38
CA TYR A 275 7.05 40.74 23.05
C TYR A 275 6.12 40.37 24.21
N LYS A 276 4.83 40.24 23.88
CA LYS A 276 3.77 39.57 24.65
C LYS A 276 3.95 38.05 24.63
N SER A 277 3.70 37.37 25.76
CA SER A 277 3.41 35.93 25.81
C SER A 277 2.00 35.66 26.38
N PRO A 278 1.28 34.60 25.93
CA PRO A 278 -0.10 34.36 26.33
C PRO A 278 -0.19 33.46 27.57
N ARG A 279 -1.07 33.83 28.51
CA ARG A 279 -1.47 33.01 29.67
C ARG A 279 -2.71 32.18 29.32
N THR A 280 -2.66 30.87 29.58
CA THR A 280 -3.84 29.98 29.65
C THR A 280 -4.00 29.42 31.06
N CYS A 281 -5.26 29.20 31.43
CA CYS A 281 -5.78 28.91 32.76
C CYS A 281 -5.96 27.38 32.95
N VAL A 282 -5.31 26.78 33.97
CA VAL A 282 -5.79 25.88 35.08
C VAL A 282 -6.87 24.78 34.76
N PRO A 283 -6.95 23.57 35.40
CA PRO A 283 -6.39 23.10 36.69
C PRO A 283 -5.82 21.64 36.82
N THR A 284 -5.03 21.46 37.89
CA THR A 284 -4.86 20.28 38.78
C THR A 284 -4.62 18.87 38.25
N GLY A 285 -3.39 18.39 38.47
CA GLY A 285 -3.03 16.97 38.57
C GLY A 285 -1.62 16.86 39.14
N GLY A 286 -1.49 16.72 40.46
CA GLY A 286 -0.21 16.73 41.16
C GLY A 286 0.69 15.57 40.76
N ILE A 287 1.91 15.89 40.31
CA ILE A 287 3.01 14.93 40.13
C ILE A 287 3.86 14.98 41.41
N ARG A 288 3.78 13.92 42.20
CA ARG A 288 4.57 13.69 43.41
C ARG A 288 5.97 13.25 42.97
N LEU A 289 6.95 14.14 43.04
CA LEU A 289 8.35 13.78 42.75
C LEU A 289 8.93 12.98 43.92
N LEU A 290 9.29 11.73 43.63
CA LEU A 290 10.03 10.82 44.49
C LEU A 290 11.52 11.19 44.49
N PHE A 291 11.94 12.03 45.42
CA PHE A 291 13.35 12.10 45.83
C PHE A 291 13.43 12.28 47.35
N PRO A 292 14.06 11.36 48.08
CA PRO A 292 14.38 11.55 49.49
C PRO A 292 15.41 12.68 49.63
N LYS A 293 15.14 13.64 50.52
CA LYS A 293 16.16 14.55 51.05
C LYS A 293 16.60 14.03 52.41
N ASP A 294 17.82 13.53 52.42
CA ASP A 294 18.89 13.57 53.42
C ASP A 294 18.63 13.16 54.89
N LEU A 295 19.65 12.48 55.42
CA LEU A 295 20.07 12.29 56.83
C LEU A 295 19.29 11.29 57.70
#